data_AF-A0A6N8NU18-F1
#
_entry.id   AF-A0A6N8NU18-F1
#
_cell.length_a   1.000
_cell.length_b   1.000
_cell.length_c   1.000
_cell.angle_alpha   90.00
_cell.angle_beta   90.00
_cell.angle_gamma   90.00
#
_symmetry.space_group_name_H-M   'P 1'
#
loop_
_entity.id
_entity.type
_entity.pdbx_description
1 polymer ?
#
loop_
_entity_poly.entity_id
_entity_poly.type
_entity_poly.pdbx_seq_one_letter_code
_entity_poly.pdbx_strand_id
1 'polypeptide(L)' 'LFRDGAGHRPEELVIDRHVIAVASDVPLNLDVALLDINDVEGQADFVVEWMQKQNG' A
#
# COMPACT_ATOMS: atom_id res chain seq x y z
N LEU A 1 -1.44 4.88 -2.66
CA LEU A 1 -1.97 4.06 -3.77
C LEU A 1 -1.27 4.50 -5.04
N PHE A 2 -0.77 3.56 -5.83
CA PHE A 2 -0.12 3.82 -7.11
C PHE A 2 -0.78 2.98 -8.20
N ARG A 3 -0.95 3.54 -9.40
CA ARG A 3 -1.43 2.80 -10.57
C ARG A 3 -0.67 3.25 -11.80
N ASP A 4 0.00 2.33 -12.50
CA ASP A 4 0.89 2.68 -13.64
C ASP A 4 0.12 3.40 -14.76
N GLY A 5 -1.11 2.98 -15.04
CA GLY A 5 -2.00 3.61 -16.02
C GLY A 5 -2.54 5.00 -15.65
N ALA A 6 -2.17 5.57 -14.50
CA ALA A 6 -2.64 6.88 -14.05
C ALA A 6 -1.82 8.06 -14.62
N GLY A 7 -0.74 7.79 -15.36
CA GLY A 7 0.13 8.85 -15.94
C GLY A 7 1.08 9.49 -14.94
N HIS A 8 1.24 8.89 -13.75
CA HIS A 8 2.21 9.27 -12.74
C HIS A 8 3.31 8.23 -12.68
N ARG A 9 4.53 8.68 -12.37
CA ARG A 9 5.66 7.77 -12.20
C ARG A 9 5.81 7.35 -10.74
N PRO A 10 6.33 6.13 -10.45
CA PRO A 10 6.50 5.67 -9.07
C PRO A 10 7.36 6.61 -8.21
N GLU A 11 8.33 7.31 -8.79
CA GLU A 11 9.22 8.23 -8.07
C GLU A 11 8.49 9.48 -7.56
N GLU A 12 7.29 9.76 -8.07
CA GLU A 12 6.43 10.86 -7.62
C GLU A 12 5.65 10.49 -6.35
N LEU A 13 5.68 9.21 -5.96
CA LEU A 13 5.01 8.71 -4.76
C LEU A 13 5.77 9.16 -3.50
N VAL A 14 5.24 10.14 -2.79
CA VAL A 14 5.78 10.58 -1.49
C VAL A 14 5.27 9.65 -0.40
N ILE A 15 6.19 8.91 0.23
CA ILE A 15 5.92 8.03 1.37
C ILE A 15 6.46 8.69 2.63
N ASP A 16 5.58 9.21 3.47
CA ASP A 16 5.95 9.77 4.77
C ASP A 16 5.82 8.73 5.91
N ARG A 17 6.27 9.11 7.11
CA ARG A 17 6.34 8.24 8.29
C ARG A 17 5.00 7.65 8.75
N HIS A 18 3.86 8.20 8.31
CA HIS A 18 2.53 7.71 8.67
C HIS A 18 1.99 6.69 7.66
N VAL A 19 2.66 6.49 6.53
CA VAL A 19 2.28 5.49 5.53
C VAL A 19 2.62 4.11 6.07
N ILE A 20 1.61 3.24 6.17
CA ILE A 20 1.76 1.86 6.66
C ILE A 20 1.81 0.82 5.55
N ALA A 21 1.30 1.16 4.36
CA ALA A 21 1.32 0.34 3.16
C ALA A 21 1.04 1.18 1.90
N VAL A 22 1.42 0.65 0.74
CA VAL A 22 1.03 1.17 -0.59
C VAL A 22 0.33 0.05 -1.35
N ALA A 23 -0.87 0.32 -1.86
CA ALA A 23 -1.54 -0.54 -2.83
C ALA A 23 -1.11 -0.19 -4.26
N SER A 24 -0.69 -1.17 -5.06
CA SER A 24 -0.26 -0.99 -6.45
C SER A 24 -0.61 -2.16 -7.38
N ASP A 25 -0.77 -1.89 -8.67
CA ASP A 25 -0.92 -2.89 -9.74
C ASP A 25 0.42 -3.36 -10.32
N VAL A 26 1.53 -2.76 -9.89
CA VAL A 26 2.88 -3.11 -10.32
C VAL A 26 3.79 -3.31 -9.11
N PRO A 27 4.85 -4.14 -9.22
CA PRO A 27 5.83 -4.28 -8.16
C PRO A 27 6.60 -2.97 -7.95
N LEU A 28 6.68 -2.52 -6.70
CA LEU A 28 7.42 -1.33 -6.28
C LEU A 28 8.42 -1.70 -5.17
N ASN A 29 9.63 -1.14 -5.23
CA ASN A 29 10.62 -1.35 -4.18
C ASN A 29 10.47 -0.26 -3.09
N LEU A 30 9.71 -0.57 -2.03
CA LEU A 30 9.33 0.37 -0.97
C LEU A 30 9.72 -0.17 0.42
N ASP A 31 9.98 0.73 1.37
CA ASP A 31 10.27 0.38 2.77
C ASP A 31 9.02 0.00 3.58
N VAL A 32 7.83 0.17 3.00
CA VAL A 32 6.52 -0.17 3.60
C VAL A 32 5.89 -1.34 2.86
N ALA A 33 4.88 -1.97 3.46
CA ALA A 33 4.18 -3.09 2.84
C ALA A 33 3.58 -2.70 1.47
N LEU A 34 3.74 -3.57 0.47
CA LEU A 34 3.14 -3.44 -0.85
C LEU A 34 1.98 -4.41 -0.97
N LEU A 35 0.79 -3.89 -1.28
CA LEU A 35 -0.44 -4.66 -1.48
C LEU A 35 -0.82 -4.65 -2.96
N ASP A 36 -1.43 -5.74 -3.45
CA ASP A 36 -2.05 -5.73 -4.77
C ASP A 36 -3.32 -4.87 -4.72
N ILE A 37 -3.35 -3.82 -5.55
CA ILE A 37 -4.51 -2.93 -5.66
C ILE A 37 -5.78 -3.65 -6.14
N ASN A 38 -5.63 -4.76 -6.86
CA ASN A 38 -6.73 -5.55 -7.41
C ASN A 38 -7.22 -6.64 -6.44
N ASP A 39 -6.48 -6.90 -5.35
CA ASP A 39 -6.89 -7.84 -4.30
C ASP A 39 -7.61 -7.11 -3.16
N VAL A 40 -8.93 -7.07 -3.25
CA VAL A 40 -9.79 -6.40 -2.26
C VAL A 40 -9.80 -7.15 -0.93
N GLU A 41 -9.77 -8.49 -0.96
CA GLU A 41 -9.80 -9.32 0.25
C GLU A 41 -8.48 -9.16 1.02
N GLY A 42 -7.34 -9.25 0.33
CA GLY A 42 -6.03 -9.04 0.95
C GLY A 42 -5.85 -7.63 1.54
N GLN A 43 -6.43 -6.60 0.92
CA GLN A 43 -6.45 -5.25 1.48
C GLN A 43 -7.30 -5.15 2.76
N ALA A 44 -8.47 -5.81 2.80
CA ALA A 44 -9.32 -5.84 3.98
C ALA A 44 -8.61 -6.55 5.14
N ASP A 45 -8.00 -7.70 4.87
CA ASP A 45 -7.25 -8.47 5.86
C ASP A 45 -6.09 -7.66 6.44
N PHE A 46 -5.33 -6.96 5.59
CA PHE A 46 -4.23 -6.10 6.04
C PHE A 46 -4.69 -5.02 7.02
N VAL A 47 -5.83 -4.36 6.74
CA VAL A 47 -6.37 -3.32 7.62
C VAL A 47 -6.80 -3.92 8.96
N VAL A 48 -7.46 -5.07 8.95
CA VAL A 48 -7.89 -5.76 10.19
C VAL A 48 -6.69 -6.14 11.04
N GLU A 49 -5.65 -6.73 10.45
CA GLU A 49 -4.42 -7.07 11.15
C GLU A 49 -3.71 -5.83 11.72
N TRP A 50 -3.67 -4.74 10.97
CA TRP A 50 -3.10 -3.50 11.44
C TRP A 50 -3.86 -2.94 12.65
N MET A 51 -5.20 -2.94 12.60
CA MET A 51 -6.03 -2.49 13.71
C MET A 51 -5.81 -3.30 14.99
N GLN A 52 -5.64 -4.61 14.87
CA GLN A 52 -5.36 -5.48 16.03
C GLN A 52 -4.03 -5.12 16.71
N LYS A 53 -3.02 -4.71 15.94
CA LYS A 53 -1.70 -4.28 16.46
C LYS A 53 -1.75 -2.94 17.20
N GLN A 54 -2.77 -2.11 16.97
CA GLN A 54 -2.96 -0.82 17.67
C GLN A 54 -3.65 -0.97 19.04
N ASN A 55 -4.35 -2.07 19.26
CA ASN A 55 -5.07 -2.35 20.52
C ASN A 55 -4.20 -3.06 21.58
N GLY A 56 -2.88 -3.12 21.37
CA GLY A 56 -1.91 -3.78 22.27
C GLY A 56 -1.21 -2.84 23.24
#